data_AF-A0A4S3PKJ4-F1
#
_entry.id   AF-A0A4S3PKJ4-F1
#
_cell.length_a   1.000
_cell.length_b   1.000
_cell.length_c   1.000
_cell.angle_alpha   90.00
_cell.angle_beta   90.00
_cell.angle_gamma   90.00
#
_symmetry.space_group_name_H-M   'P 1'
#
loop_
_entity.id
_entity.type
_entity.pdbx_description
1 polymer ?
#
loop_
_entity_poly.entity_id
_entity_poly.type
_entity_poly.pdbx_seq_one_letter_code
_entity_poly.pdbx_strand_id
1 'polypeptide(L)'
;MTKLIRMFTLIVFVTLTISLFLKGLELWALGTDVDGNGIGVDFLGLEIIDRVPERIIPIYSIGFFIASFLTLLITFILAPKTYFKRFG
;
A
#
# COMPACT_ATOMS: atom_id res chain seq x y z
N MET A 1 -18.37 6.70 -15.78
CA MET A 1 -16.92 7.00 -15.86
C MET A 1 -16.47 6.85 -17.30
N THR A 2 -15.79 7.85 -17.86
CA THR A 2 -15.17 7.74 -19.18
C THR A 2 -14.04 6.70 -19.13
N LYS A 3 -13.72 6.06 -20.26
CA LYS A 3 -12.67 5.02 -20.35
C LYS A 3 -11.32 5.52 -19.81
N LEU A 4 -11.02 6.80 -20.04
CA LEU A 4 -9.82 7.48 -19.54
C LEU A 4 -9.79 7.59 -18.02
N ILE A 5 -10.88 8.06 -17.40
CA ILE A 5 -10.97 8.18 -15.93
C ILE A 5 -10.75 6.82 -15.27
N ARG A 6 -11.36 5.75 -15.80
CA ARG A 6 -11.19 4.40 -15.25
C ARG A 6 -9.75 3.90 -15.38
N MET A 7 -9.10 4.15 -16.51
CA MET A 7 -7.70 3.76 -16.72
C MET A 7 -6.77 4.50 -15.76
N PHE A 8 -7.00 5.81 -15.58
CA PHE A 8 -6.28 6.60 -14.59
C PHE A 8 -6.49 6.07 -13.17
N THR A 9 -7.73 5.75 -12.78
CA THR A 9 -8.02 5.15 -11.47
C THR A 9 -7.29 3.82 -11.28
N LEU A 10 -7.27 2.94 -12.29
CA LEU A 10 -6.52 1.67 -12.21
C LEU A 10 -5.03 1.90 -11.98
N ILE A 11 -4.42 2.85 -12.71
CA ILE A 11 -2.99 3.17 -12.54
C ILE A 11 -2.72 3.64 -11.10
N VAL A 12 -3.53 4.57 -10.59
CA VAL A 12 -3.40 5.07 -9.21
C VAL A 12 -3.50 3.94 -8.19
N PHE A 13 -4.49 3.06 -8.33
CA PHE A 13 -4.68 1.94 -7.40
C PHE A 13 -3.53 0.92 -7.47
N VAL A 14 -2.98 0.65 -8.66
CA VAL A 14 -1.80 -0.22 -8.81
C VAL A 14 -0.58 0.40 -8.14
N THR A 15 -0.28 1.67 -8.42
CA THR A 15 0.84 2.38 -7.79
C THR A 15 0.70 2.42 -6.27
N LEU A 16 -0.51 2.65 -5.77
CA LEU A 16 -0.80 2.69 -4.34
C LEU A 16 -0.64 1.30 -3.69
N THR A 17 -1.12 0.25 -4.35
CA THR A 17 -0.94 -1.14 -3.90
C THR A 17 0.55 -1.49 -3.76
N ILE A 18 1.35 -1.18 -4.79
CA ILE A 18 2.80 -1.44 -4.77
C ILE A 18 3.48 -0.64 -3.66
N SER A 19 3.13 0.65 -3.51
CA SER A 19 3.74 1.52 -2.50
C SER A 19 3.45 1.02 -1.08
N LEU A 20 2.19 0.65 -0.80
CA LEU A 20 1.80 0.08 0.50
C LEU A 20 2.54 -1.22 0.79
N PHE A 21 2.65 -2.10 -0.21
CA PHE A 21 3.35 -3.37 -0.06
C PHE A 21 4.85 -3.17 0.23
N LEU A 22 5.50 -2.26 -0.50
CA LEU A 22 6.92 -1.94 -0.28
C LEU A 22 7.17 -1.35 1.11
N LYS A 23 6.32 -0.43 1.58
CA LYS A 23 6.45 0.10 2.96
C LYS A 23 6.22 -0.98 4.01
N GLY A 24 5.26 -1.87 3.77
CA GLY A 24 5.05 -3.06 4.61
C GLY A 24 6.31 -3.92 4.71
N LEU A 25 6.96 -4.21 3.57
CA LEU A 25 8.22 -4.96 3.52
C LEU A 25 9.37 -4.23 4.22
N GLU A 26 9.51 -2.92 4.02
CA GLU A 26 10.53 -2.09 4.67
C GLU A 26 10.43 -2.20 6.19
N LEU A 27 9.22 -1.96 6.74
CA LEU A 27 8.96 -2.07 8.17
C LEU A 27 9.11 -3.51 8.69
N TRP A 28 8.76 -4.51 7.88
CA TRP A 28 8.95 -5.91 8.23
C TRP A 28 10.44 -6.27 8.33
N ALA A 29 11.24 -5.79 7.36
CA ALA A 29 12.67 -6.05 7.27
C ALA A 29 13.45 -5.36 8.40
N LEU A 30 13.00 -4.19 8.84
CA LEU A 30 13.52 -3.51 10.04
C LEU A 30 13.33 -4.38 11.29
N GLY A 31 12.17 -5.01 11.46
CA GLY A 31 11.90 -5.90 12.59
C GLY A 31 12.16 -5.23 13.94
N THR A 32 13.21 -5.67 14.63
CA THR A 32 13.70 -5.14 15.92
C THR A 32 15.04 -4.39 15.81
N ASP A 33 15.54 -4.18 14.59
CA ASP A 33 16.85 -3.57 14.33
C ASP A 33 16.74 -2.04 14.29
N VAL A 34 16.38 -1.44 15.42
CA VAL A 34 16.27 0.01 15.61
C VAL A 34 16.87 0.39 16.96
N ASP A 35 17.43 1.59 17.09
CA ASP A 35 18.29 2.04 18.21
C ASP A 35 17.58 2.22 19.58
N GLY A 36 16.57 1.41 19.92
CA GLY A 36 15.79 1.46 21.15
C GLY A 36 14.92 2.72 21.30
N ASN A 37 15.23 3.78 20.55
CA ASN A 37 14.43 4.99 20.46
C ASN A 37 13.26 4.84 19.49
N GLY A 38 13.18 3.78 18.68
CA GLY A 38 12.13 3.62 17.66
C GLY A 38 12.40 4.43 16.39
N ILE A 39 11.45 4.42 15.44
CA ILE A 39 11.58 5.06 14.12
C ILE A 39 10.36 5.91 13.78
N GLY A 40 10.56 6.93 12.95
CA GLY A 40 9.46 7.59 12.26
C GLY A 40 8.90 6.70 11.17
N VAL A 41 7.58 6.79 10.95
CA VAL A 41 6.90 6.12 9.84
C VAL A 41 6.30 7.17 8.93
N ASP A 42 6.85 7.24 7.73
CA ASP A 42 6.40 8.07 6.62
C ASP A 42 5.79 7.21 5.50
N PHE A 43 4.88 7.81 4.75
CA PHE A 43 4.29 7.17 3.57
C PHE A 43 3.98 8.22 2.51
N LEU A 44 4.45 7.98 1.28
CA LEU A 44 4.29 8.91 0.15
C LEU A 44 4.79 10.34 0.45
N GLY A 45 5.86 10.47 1.24
CA GLY A 45 6.43 11.76 1.64
C GLY A 45 5.64 12.50 2.71
N LEU A 46 4.64 11.86 3.33
CA LEU A 46 3.91 12.36 4.47
C LEU A 46 4.29 11.57 5.71
N GLU A 47 4.64 12.30 6.77
CA GLU A 47 4.87 11.70 8.07
C GLU A 47 3.53 11.26 8.67
N ILE A 48 3.39 9.97 8.99
CA ILE A 48 2.20 9.44 9.66
C ILE A 48 2.39 9.60 11.17
N ILE A 49 3.54 9.15 11.67
CA ILE A 49 3.93 9.19 13.06
C ILE A 49 5.43 9.45 13.14
N ASP A 50 5.80 10.45 13.95
CA ASP A 50 7.18 10.84 14.24
C ASP A 50 7.98 9.72 14.92
N ARG A 51 7.31 8.92 15.77
CA ARG A 51 7.98 7.92 16.59
C ARG A 51 7.14 6.70 16.91
N VAL A 52 7.55 5.55 16.37
CA VAL A 52 7.00 4.23 16.62
C VAL A 52 8.01 3.40 17.42
N PRO A 53 7.69 2.97 18.65
CA PRO A 53 8.51 2.05 19.40
C PRO A 53 8.77 0.74 18.65
N GLU A 54 9.99 0.21 18.77
CA GLU A 54 10.44 -1.04 18.14
C GLU A 54 9.43 -2.19 18.23
N ARG A 55 8.92 -2.44 19.43
CA ARG A 55 7.99 -3.55 19.71
C ARG A 55 6.70 -3.52 18.89
N ILE A 56 6.32 -2.37 18.36
CA ILE A 56 5.10 -2.21 17.58
C ILE A 56 5.36 -2.01 16.08
N ILE A 57 6.61 -1.86 15.63
CA ILE A 57 6.96 -1.76 14.19
C ILE A 57 6.37 -2.91 13.36
N PRO A 58 6.43 -4.19 13.80
CA PRO A 58 5.81 -5.29 13.05
C PRO A 58 4.30 -5.15 12.89
N ILE A 59 3.62 -4.52 13.86
CA ILE A 59 2.16 -4.27 13.79
C ILE A 59 1.85 -3.26 12.69
N TYR A 60 2.66 -2.20 12.55
CA TYR A 60 2.50 -1.24 11.45
C TYR A 60 2.74 -1.91 10.09
N SER A 61 3.78 -2.75 9.99
CA SER A 61 4.03 -3.54 8.78
C SER A 61 2.81 -4.38 8.37
N ILE A 62 2.18 -5.09 9.32
CA ILE A 62 0.95 -5.85 9.07
C ILE A 62 -0.18 -4.93 8.58
N GLY A 63 -0.32 -3.74 9.16
CA GLY A 63 -1.29 -2.74 8.71
C GLY A 63 -1.09 -2.34 7.24
N PHE A 64 0.15 -2.10 6.83
CA PHE A 64 0.50 -1.82 5.44
C PHE A 64 0.22 -3.01 4.50
N PHE A 65 0.48 -4.24 4.93
CA PHE A 65 0.12 -5.43 4.15
C PHE A 65 -1.38 -5.59 3.98
N ILE A 66 -2.17 -5.43 5.05
CA ILE A 66 -3.64 -5.48 4.98
C ILE A 66 -4.15 -4.40 4.00
N ALA A 67 -3.64 -3.18 4.10
CA ALA A 67 -4.01 -2.09 3.20
C ALA A 67 -3.64 -2.41 1.72
N SER A 68 -2.45 -2.97 1.48
CA SER A 68 -2.03 -3.40 0.13
C SER A 68 -2.93 -4.50 -0.42
N PHE A 69 -3.36 -5.44 0.41
CA PHE A 69 -4.24 -6.53 0.00
C PHE A 69 -5.65 -6.02 -0.33
N LEU A 70 -6.22 -5.13 0.48
CA LEU A 70 -7.52 -4.52 0.20
C LEU A 70 -7.50 -3.69 -1.09
N THR A 71 -6.43 -2.93 -1.31
CA THR A 71 -6.28 -2.11 -2.52
C THR A 71 -6.06 -2.96 -3.77
N LEU A 72 -5.35 -4.09 -3.64
CA LEU A 72 -5.26 -5.11 -4.69
C LEU A 72 -6.63 -5.69 -5.05
N LEU A 73 -7.45 -6.07 -4.06
CA LEU A 73 -8.80 -6.58 -4.30
C LEU A 73 -9.68 -5.55 -5.02
N ILE A 74 -9.63 -4.29 -4.62
CA ILE A 74 -10.35 -3.21 -5.31
C ILE A 74 -9.88 -3.08 -6.76
N THR A 75 -8.57 -3.18 -7.01
CA THR A 75 -8.00 -3.17 -8.36
C THR A 75 -8.56 -4.31 -9.22
N PHE A 76 -8.63 -5.52 -8.67
CA PHE A 76 -9.21 -6.68 -9.35
C PHE A 76 -10.71 -6.54 -9.62
N ILE A 77 -11.47 -5.88 -8.74
CA ILE A 77 -12.90 -5.61 -8.97
C ILE A 77 -13.09 -4.56 -10.08
N LEU A 78 -12.17 -3.60 -10.19
CA LEU A 78 -12.26 -2.50 -11.17
C LEU A 78 -11.79 -2.90 -12.59
N ALA A 79 -10.83 -3.84 -12.68
CA ALA A 79 -10.23 -4.27 -13.95
C ALA A 79 -11.18 -4.96 -14.98
N PRO A 80 -12.16 -5.81 -14.60
CA PRO A 80 -12.99 -6.60 -15.52
C PRO A 80 -13.75 -5.76 -16.54
N LYS A 81 -14.28 -4.59 -16.14
CA LYS A 81 -15.01 -3.70 -17.07
C LYS A 81 -14.12 -3.14 -18.19
N THR A 82 -12.80 -3.22 -18.07
CA THR A 82 -11.84 -2.80 -19.10
C THR A 82 -11.58 -3.86 -20.15
N TYR A 83 -11.61 -5.14 -19.78
CA TYR A 83 -11.33 -6.26 -20.68
C TYR A 83 -12.58 -6.89 -21.30
N PHE A 84 -13.71 -6.93 -20.59
CA PHE A 84 -14.92 -7.64 -21.06
C PHE A 84 -15.69 -6.97 -22.21
N LYS A 85 -15.29 -5.76 -22.64
CA LYS A 85 -15.91 -5.05 -23.77
C LYS A 85 -15.19 -5.24 -25.11
N ARG A 86 -14.20 -6.15 -25.18
CA ARG A 86 -13.41 -6.43 -26.40
C ARG A 86 -13.65 -7.83 -26.99
N PHE A 87 -14.50 -8.65 -26.36
CA PHE A 87 -14.79 -10.04 -26.77
C PHE A 87 -16.30 -10.37 -26.81
N GLY A 88 -17.17 -9.37 -26.91
CA GLY A 88 -18.62 -9.55 -27.09
C GLY A 88 -19.15 -8.59 -28.13
#